data_AF-A0A401I631-F1
#
_entry.id   AF-A0A401I631-F1
#
_cell.length_a   1.000
_cell.length_b   1.000
_cell.length_c   1.000
_cell.angle_alpha   90.00
_cell.angle_beta   90.00
_cell.angle_gamma   90.00
#
_symmetry.space_group_name_H-M   'P 1'
#
loop_
_entity.id
_entity.type
_entity.pdbx_description
1 polymer ?
#
loop_
_entity_poly.entity_id
_entity_poly.type
_entity_poly.pdbx_seq_one_letter_code
_entity_poly.pdbx_strand_id
1 'polypeptide(L)'
;MQPGEDNRTIDAGLRIIPPAYIPFFGGLGDYVWLDANGDGIQDADEQGVDGVTVHLYNRHDALVSTTRTASDADGKPGYYLFEELTPGTYTVKFLTPDGYRSTVRGAGRDPKRDSDAGEGGATGAITLAEGERNLTVDAGYVRIARAQLGDYVWYDKDANGTQNAGERGINGVRVELYDAQGQLLDTVVTADDAAGNRGYYLFDDLLPGEYTVKFVRPGGMKFTTRLAGDDRTVDSNADGSGFSEPVNLGEGERNRTIDVGLLIDPHAPEPLEIPLEELEGPLTPGGIPTIPEDPEEPSTPVTPPVPGEETPVSPPSTPASPVVSNPLQGQLPKTGESAPVLPWVGSAMMLLAIALWVRERRERRQRRL
;
A
#
# COMPACT_ATOMS: atom_id res chain seq x y z
N MET A 1 40.31 58.31 -24.89
CA MET A 1 41.52 57.50 -24.68
C MET A 1 42.35 57.58 -25.93
N GLN A 2 43.61 57.99 -25.81
CA GLN A 2 44.56 57.96 -26.93
C GLN A 2 45.25 56.59 -27.00
N PRO A 3 45.75 56.16 -28.17
CA PRO A 3 46.54 54.93 -28.28
C PRO A 3 47.85 55.05 -27.46
N GLY A 4 48.04 54.17 -26.48
CA GLY A 4 49.29 54.09 -25.70
C GLY A 4 49.19 54.38 -24.19
N GLU A 5 48.00 54.54 -23.62
CA GLU A 5 47.84 54.62 -22.16
C GLU A 5 47.81 53.21 -21.53
N ASP A 6 48.82 52.91 -20.71
CA ASP A 6 48.97 51.67 -19.95
C ASP A 6 48.15 51.77 -18.65
N ASN A 7 46.94 51.23 -18.64
CA ASN A 7 46.06 51.26 -17.46
C ASN A 7 46.46 50.18 -16.45
N ARG A 8 47.25 50.55 -15.43
CA ARG A 8 47.67 49.68 -14.32
C ARG A 8 46.61 49.39 -13.25
N THR A 9 45.34 49.76 -13.47
CA THR A 9 44.24 49.46 -12.53
C THR A 9 43.36 48.30 -12.97
N ILE A 10 43.59 47.74 -14.16
CA ILE A 10 43.01 46.46 -14.55
C ILE A 10 44.03 45.37 -14.21
N ASP A 11 44.16 45.10 -12.92
CA ASP A 11 44.63 43.78 -12.48
C ASP A 11 43.43 42.84 -12.68
N ALA A 12 43.40 42.15 -13.82
CA ALA A 12 42.58 40.95 -13.94
C ALA A 12 43.22 39.92 -13.01
N GLY A 13 42.89 40.03 -11.72
CA GLY A 13 43.37 39.17 -10.66
C GLY A 13 43.06 37.73 -11.03
N LEU A 14 44.02 37.09 -11.69
CA LEU A 14 44.01 35.67 -11.96
C LEU A 14 44.25 35.04 -10.59
N ARG A 15 43.17 34.81 -9.87
CA ARG A 15 43.19 33.97 -8.69
C ARG A 15 43.60 32.59 -9.17
N ILE A 16 44.89 32.28 -9.05
CA ILE A 16 45.39 30.92 -9.08
C ILE A 16 44.69 30.25 -7.91
N ILE A 17 43.60 29.53 -8.21
CA ILE A 17 43.04 28.58 -7.27
C ILE A 17 44.15 27.52 -7.13
N PRO A 18 44.75 27.32 -5.95
CA PRO A 18 45.65 26.17 -5.74
C PRO A 18 44.92 24.93 -6.24
N PRO A 19 45.61 23.93 -6.85
CA PRO A 19 44.97 22.82 -7.56
C PRO A 19 43.76 22.38 -6.75
N ALA A 20 42.57 22.64 -7.31
CA ALA A 20 41.32 22.53 -6.57
C ALA A 20 41.34 21.16 -5.89
N TYR A 21 41.16 21.16 -4.56
CA TYR A 21 40.90 19.93 -3.83
C TYR A 21 39.64 19.34 -4.46
N ILE A 22 39.83 18.39 -5.36
CA ILE A 22 38.78 17.57 -5.95
C ILE A 22 38.53 16.49 -4.92
N PRO A 23 37.49 16.58 -4.08
CA PRO A 23 37.25 15.55 -3.09
C PRO A 23 37.08 14.24 -3.83
N PHE A 24 37.88 13.24 -3.45
CA PHE A 24 37.63 11.89 -3.96
C PHE A 24 36.35 11.40 -3.31
N PHE A 25 35.32 11.28 -4.13
CA PHE A 25 34.05 10.77 -3.66
C PHE A 25 34.15 9.28 -3.35
N GLY A 26 33.54 8.90 -2.23
CA GLY A 26 33.35 7.52 -1.83
C GLY A 26 32.02 6.94 -2.31
N GLY A 27 31.77 5.70 -1.92
CA GLY A 27 30.50 5.01 -2.16
C GLY A 27 30.13 4.05 -1.02
N LEU A 28 28.83 3.85 -0.84
CA LEU A 28 28.24 2.96 0.17
C LEU A 28 27.19 2.06 -0.48
N GLY A 29 27.25 0.76 -0.22
CA GLY A 29 26.24 -0.17 -0.70
C GLY A 29 26.59 -1.62 -0.43
N ASP A 30 26.00 -2.47 -1.27
CA ASP A 30 26.29 -3.88 -1.57
C ASP A 30 24.96 -4.62 -1.77
N TYR A 31 24.41 -5.27 -0.74
CA TYR A 31 23.44 -6.33 -0.95
C TYR A 31 22.28 -6.39 0.05
N VAL A 32 21.12 -6.83 -0.45
CA VAL A 32 19.95 -7.17 0.36
C VAL A 32 19.50 -8.57 -0.02
N TRP A 33 19.31 -9.44 0.97
CA TRP A 33 19.04 -10.86 0.73
C TRP A 33 17.89 -11.43 1.55
N LEU A 34 17.39 -12.56 1.06
CA LEU A 34 16.45 -13.42 1.74
C LEU A 34 17.23 -14.35 2.66
N ASP A 35 17.24 -14.02 3.94
CA ASP A 35 17.77 -14.88 4.98
C ASP A 35 16.73 -15.97 5.26
N ALA A 36 16.93 -17.14 4.66
CA ALA A 36 15.94 -18.21 4.65
C ALA A 36 15.96 -19.00 5.97
N ASN A 37 17.11 -19.03 6.64
CA ASN A 37 17.30 -19.80 7.88
C ASN A 37 17.17 -18.91 9.14
N GLY A 38 17.21 -17.59 8.97
CA GLY A 38 17.05 -16.58 10.02
C GLY A 38 18.26 -16.40 10.92
N ASP A 39 19.46 -16.78 10.49
CA ASP A 39 20.68 -16.73 11.31
C ASP A 39 21.43 -15.39 11.23
N GLY A 40 21.04 -14.52 10.29
CA GLY A 40 21.60 -13.20 10.08
C GLY A 40 22.87 -13.16 9.25
N ILE A 41 23.27 -14.29 8.65
CA ILE A 41 24.46 -14.45 7.83
C ILE A 41 24.02 -14.67 6.38
N GLN A 42 24.67 -13.99 5.43
CA GLN A 42 24.47 -14.21 4.01
C GLN A 42 25.11 -15.53 3.60
N ASP A 43 24.28 -16.55 3.35
CA ASP A 43 24.70 -17.86 2.88
C ASP A 43 24.77 -17.94 1.34
N ALA A 44 25.47 -18.96 0.81
CA ALA A 44 25.76 -19.06 -0.62
C ALA A 44 24.54 -19.38 -1.49
N ASP A 45 23.50 -19.99 -0.90
CA ASP A 45 22.23 -20.36 -1.54
C ASP A 45 21.12 -19.33 -1.32
N GLU A 46 21.41 -18.25 -0.59
CA GLU A 46 20.45 -17.21 -0.30
C GLU A 46 20.36 -16.17 -1.43
N GLN A 47 19.12 -15.86 -1.79
CA GLN A 47 18.82 -15.02 -2.95
C GLN A 47 18.72 -13.55 -2.56
N GLY A 48 19.18 -12.68 -3.45
CA GLY A 48 19.02 -11.24 -3.30
C GLY A 48 17.56 -10.80 -3.48
N VAL A 49 17.22 -9.64 -2.92
CA VAL A 49 15.87 -9.07 -2.94
C VAL A 49 15.88 -7.73 -3.69
N ASP A 50 15.32 -7.73 -4.88
CA ASP A 50 15.11 -6.51 -5.70
C ASP A 50 13.94 -5.66 -5.19
N GLY A 51 13.99 -4.35 -5.50
CA GLY A 51 12.91 -3.40 -5.24
C GLY A 51 12.85 -2.84 -3.82
N VAL A 52 13.75 -3.24 -2.93
CA VAL A 52 13.84 -2.71 -1.56
C VAL A 52 14.27 -1.25 -1.64
N THR A 53 13.50 -0.36 -1.02
CA THR A 53 13.84 1.08 -1.00
C THR A 53 14.88 1.34 0.08
N VAL A 54 15.95 2.03 -0.30
CA VAL A 54 17.09 2.32 0.57
C VAL A 54 17.27 3.83 0.66
N HIS A 55 17.27 4.37 1.87
CA HIS A 55 17.52 5.77 2.18
C HIS A 55 18.92 5.95 2.78
N LEU A 56 19.62 6.99 2.34
CA LEU A 56 20.87 7.43 2.93
C LEU A 56 20.64 8.72 3.71
N TYR A 57 20.99 8.73 4.99
CA TYR A 57 20.95 9.91 5.85
C TYR A 57 22.37 10.34 6.22
N ASN A 58 22.58 11.64 6.41
CA ASN A 58 23.83 12.14 6.97
C ASN A 58 23.78 12.16 8.51
N ARG A 59 24.88 12.57 9.15
CA ARG A 59 25.01 12.68 10.62
C ARG A 59 23.98 13.55 11.35
N HIS A 60 23.18 14.35 10.64
CA HIS A 60 22.13 15.21 11.22
C HIS A 60 20.73 14.69 10.84
N ASP A 61 20.62 13.42 10.47
CA ASP A 61 19.39 12.75 10.05
C ASP A 61 18.69 13.40 8.85
N ALA A 62 19.42 14.19 8.05
CA ALA A 62 18.91 14.73 6.80
C ALA A 62 19.07 13.69 5.70
N LEU A 63 17.98 13.44 4.96
CA LEU A 63 17.97 12.56 3.80
C LEU A 63 18.90 13.13 2.72
N VAL A 64 19.92 12.36 2.36
CA VAL A 64 20.91 12.70 1.33
C VAL A 64 20.47 12.13 -0.03
N SER A 65 20.07 10.86 -0.05
CA SER A 65 19.71 10.16 -1.28
C SER A 65 18.74 9.01 -1.02
N THR A 66 18.11 8.54 -2.08
CA THR A 66 17.23 7.36 -2.09
C THR A 66 17.52 6.54 -3.33
N THR A 67 17.62 5.23 -3.16
CA THR A 67 17.76 4.27 -4.26
C THR A 67 16.87 3.05 -4.02
N ARG A 68 16.89 2.10 -4.94
CA ARG A 68 16.28 0.78 -4.78
C ARG A 68 17.28 -0.31 -5.12
N THR A 69 17.16 -1.45 -4.46
CA THR A 69 17.89 -2.65 -4.86
C THR A 69 17.43 -3.12 -6.24
N ALA A 70 18.36 -3.61 -7.03
CA ALA A 70 18.13 -4.10 -8.38
C ALA A 70 19.13 -5.20 -8.71
N SER A 71 18.85 -5.93 -9.80
CA SER A 71 19.77 -6.90 -10.33
C SER A 71 21.07 -6.23 -10.82
N ASP A 72 22.22 -6.86 -10.55
CA ASP A 72 23.52 -6.43 -11.05
C ASP A 72 23.65 -6.64 -12.58
N ALA A 73 24.83 -6.34 -13.12
CA ALA A 73 25.11 -6.50 -14.55
C ALA A 73 25.02 -7.95 -15.05
N ASP A 74 25.18 -8.93 -14.15
CA ASP A 74 25.06 -10.37 -14.45
C ASP A 74 23.64 -10.89 -14.21
N GLY A 75 22.71 -10.02 -13.78
CA GLY A 75 21.31 -10.35 -13.51
C GLY A 75 21.08 -10.98 -12.13
N LYS A 76 22.03 -10.88 -11.20
CA LYS A 76 21.84 -11.32 -9.81
C LYS A 76 21.09 -10.25 -9.03
N PRO A 77 19.95 -10.55 -8.39
CA PRO A 77 19.13 -9.56 -7.68
C PRO A 77 19.81 -9.07 -6.39
N GLY A 78 19.33 -7.97 -5.81
CA GLY A 78 19.60 -7.57 -4.43
C GLY A 78 20.58 -6.41 -4.26
N TYR A 79 21.16 -5.89 -5.33
CA TYR A 79 22.27 -4.93 -5.22
C TYR A 79 21.81 -3.48 -5.19
N TYR A 80 22.49 -2.66 -4.40
CA TYR A 80 22.31 -1.21 -4.41
C TYR A 80 23.64 -0.49 -4.18
N LEU A 81 23.72 0.76 -4.62
CA LEU A 81 24.91 1.58 -4.43
C LEU A 81 24.56 3.07 -4.40
N PHE A 82 25.11 3.77 -3.41
CA PHE A 82 25.23 5.22 -3.40
C PHE A 82 26.64 5.58 -3.84
N GLU A 83 26.75 6.36 -4.92
CA GLU A 83 28.03 6.89 -5.41
C GLU A 83 28.15 8.38 -5.11
N GLU A 84 29.32 8.94 -5.41
CA GLU A 84 29.58 10.38 -5.31
C GLU A 84 29.40 10.96 -3.88
N LEU A 85 29.68 10.15 -2.86
CA LEU A 85 29.54 10.56 -1.45
C LEU A 85 30.77 11.31 -0.96
N THR A 86 30.56 12.45 -0.31
CA THR A 86 31.65 13.15 0.40
C THR A 86 32.09 12.36 1.64
N PRO A 87 33.36 12.47 2.08
CA PRO A 87 33.79 11.89 3.35
C PRO A 87 32.92 12.39 4.51
N GLY A 88 32.52 11.50 5.41
CA GLY A 88 31.60 11.87 6.50
C GLY A 88 30.95 10.68 7.16
N THR A 89 29.98 10.96 8.03
CA THR A 89 29.20 9.92 8.74
C THR A 89 27.79 9.84 8.17
N TYR A 90 27.36 8.62 7.88
CA TYR A 90 26.08 8.29 7.26
C TYR A 90 25.35 7.19 8.03
N THR A 91 24.05 7.11 7.82
CA THR A 91 23.20 5.99 8.25
C THR A 91 22.42 5.52 7.03
N VAL A 92 22.37 4.20 6.79
CA VAL A 92 21.55 3.61 5.75
C VAL A 92 20.28 3.05 6.38
N LYS A 93 19.13 3.31 5.76
CA LYS A 93 17.85 2.75 6.19
C LYS A 93 17.18 2.03 5.04
N PHE A 94 16.99 0.74 5.23
CA PHE A 94 16.25 -0.14 4.34
C PHE A 94 14.78 -0.17 4.78
N LEU A 95 13.87 0.04 3.83
CA LEU A 95 12.44 -0.09 4.08
C LEU A 95 12.08 -1.56 3.94
N THR A 96 11.83 -2.22 5.08
CA THR A 96 11.43 -3.63 5.14
C THR A 96 10.18 -3.86 4.29
N PRO A 97 10.22 -4.76 3.28
CA PRO A 97 9.05 -5.05 2.46
C PRO A 97 7.95 -5.76 3.25
N ASP A 98 6.69 -5.57 2.83
CA ASP A 98 5.54 -6.26 3.41
C ASP A 98 5.70 -7.80 3.30
N GLY A 99 5.43 -8.51 4.39
CA GLY A 99 5.63 -9.96 4.45
C GLY A 99 7.03 -10.40 4.82
N TYR A 100 7.90 -9.47 5.21
CA TYR A 100 9.23 -9.75 5.69
C TYR A 100 9.48 -9.06 7.02
N ARG A 101 10.46 -9.57 7.76
CA ARG A 101 11.06 -8.92 8.92
C ARG A 101 12.56 -8.90 8.75
N SER A 102 13.23 -7.90 9.33
CA SER A 102 14.69 -7.88 9.39
C SER A 102 15.21 -9.12 10.11
N THR A 103 16.36 -9.61 9.66
CA THR A 103 17.08 -10.67 10.35
C THR A 103 17.91 -10.13 11.53
N VAL A 104 18.69 -11.01 12.16
CA VAL A 104 19.64 -10.69 13.22
C VAL A 104 20.74 -9.77 12.69
N ARG A 105 20.89 -8.61 13.33
CA ARG A 105 21.94 -7.65 13.01
C ARG A 105 23.29 -8.12 13.53
N GLY A 106 24.34 -7.98 12.72
CA GLY A 106 25.73 -8.17 13.15
C GLY A 106 26.07 -9.60 13.53
N ALA A 107 25.43 -10.58 12.88
CA ALA A 107 25.60 -11.99 13.20
C ALA A 107 26.99 -12.51 12.74
N GLY A 108 27.52 -13.51 13.45
CA GLY A 108 28.81 -14.10 13.08
C GLY A 108 30.01 -13.20 13.38
N ARG A 109 31.04 -13.28 12.52
CA ARG A 109 32.34 -12.59 12.68
C ARG A 109 32.86 -11.92 11.41
N ASP A 110 32.17 -12.06 10.30
CA ASP A 110 32.56 -11.52 8.99
C ASP A 110 31.60 -10.38 8.62
N PRO A 111 32.01 -9.11 8.77
CA PRO A 111 31.18 -7.95 8.45
C PRO A 111 30.79 -7.82 6.98
N LYS A 112 31.30 -8.69 6.11
CA LYS A 112 30.95 -8.72 4.67
C LYS A 112 29.79 -9.65 4.36
N ARG A 113 29.29 -10.35 5.38
CA ARG A 113 28.30 -11.41 5.25
C ARG A 113 27.27 -11.34 6.36
N ASP A 114 27.23 -10.28 7.16
CA ASP A 114 26.24 -10.09 8.20
C ASP A 114 25.28 -8.97 7.82
N SER A 115 24.15 -8.89 8.54
CA SER A 115 23.19 -7.80 8.31
C SER A 115 23.60 -6.59 9.13
N ASP A 116 23.86 -5.45 8.51
CA ASP A 116 24.06 -4.18 9.21
C ASP A 116 22.76 -3.57 9.68
N ALA A 117 21.68 -3.84 8.96
CA ALA A 117 20.34 -3.41 9.30
C ALA A 117 19.72 -4.39 10.31
N GLY A 118 19.16 -3.82 11.39
CA GLY A 118 18.40 -4.58 12.38
C GLY A 118 16.89 -4.31 12.31
N GLU A 119 16.23 -4.49 13.45
CA GLU A 119 14.83 -4.07 13.63
C GLU A 119 14.65 -2.60 13.25
N GLY A 120 13.59 -2.29 12.49
CA GLY A 120 13.36 -0.94 11.94
C GLY A 120 14.19 -0.59 10.70
N GLY A 121 15.08 -1.50 10.26
CA GLY A 121 15.77 -1.45 8.98
C GLY A 121 16.92 -0.46 8.89
N ALA A 122 17.32 0.18 9.98
CA ALA A 122 18.44 1.13 10.00
C ALA A 122 19.75 0.45 10.41
N THR A 123 20.86 0.91 9.81
CA THR A 123 22.22 0.56 10.22
C THR A 123 22.65 1.38 11.44
N GLY A 124 23.82 1.05 11.98
CA GLY A 124 24.57 1.99 12.81
C GLY A 124 25.17 3.14 11.98
N ALA A 125 25.84 4.07 12.64
CA ALA A 125 26.59 5.14 11.99
C ALA A 125 27.82 4.58 11.27
N ILE A 126 27.93 4.88 9.97
CA ILE A 126 29.01 4.46 9.09
C ILE A 126 29.88 5.68 8.78
N THR A 127 31.18 5.60 9.09
CA THR A 127 32.13 6.66 8.72
C THR A 127 32.80 6.29 7.41
N LEU A 128 32.65 7.16 6.42
CA LEU A 128 33.22 7.01 5.08
C LEU A 128 34.41 7.96 4.93
N ALA A 129 35.59 7.41 4.67
CA ALA A 129 36.80 8.17 4.39
C ALA A 129 36.83 8.68 2.93
N GLU A 130 37.80 9.54 2.63
CA GLU A 130 38.00 10.08 1.30
C GLU A 130 38.34 8.99 0.28
N GLY A 131 37.54 8.93 -0.79
CA GLY A 131 37.63 7.92 -1.85
C GLY A 131 37.25 6.50 -1.44
N GLU A 132 36.78 6.28 -0.21
CA GLU A 132 36.44 4.93 0.27
C GLU A 132 35.21 4.37 -0.45
N ARG A 133 35.31 3.10 -0.89
CA ARG A 133 34.15 2.31 -1.33
C ARG A 133 33.90 1.22 -0.32
N ASN A 134 32.89 1.40 0.52
CA ASN A 134 32.45 0.40 1.47
C ASN A 134 31.25 -0.35 0.88
N LEU A 135 31.50 -1.62 0.55
CA LEU A 135 30.54 -2.59 -0.02
C LEU A 135 30.31 -3.72 0.98
N THR A 136 30.03 -3.35 2.23
CA THR A 136 29.75 -4.28 3.33
C THR A 136 28.58 -3.74 4.15
N VAL A 137 27.64 -3.05 3.48
CA VAL A 137 26.48 -2.44 4.13
C VAL A 137 25.26 -3.17 3.64
N ASP A 138 24.86 -4.18 4.41
CA ASP A 138 23.93 -5.17 3.91
C ASP A 138 22.68 -5.30 4.79
N ALA A 139 21.60 -5.85 4.23
CA ALA A 139 20.37 -6.15 4.97
C ALA A 139 19.79 -7.53 4.63
N GLY A 140 19.64 -8.37 5.65
CA GLY A 140 18.98 -9.66 5.53
C GLY A 140 17.51 -9.60 5.95
N TYR A 141 16.64 -10.30 5.23
CA TYR A 141 15.21 -10.38 5.51
C TYR A 141 14.72 -11.81 5.61
N VAL A 142 13.94 -12.09 6.65
CA VAL A 142 13.23 -13.36 6.81
C VAL A 142 11.79 -13.19 6.31
N ARG A 143 11.31 -14.12 5.47
CA ARG A 143 9.89 -14.17 5.06
C ARG A 143 9.01 -14.56 6.25
N ILE A 144 7.94 -13.81 6.44
CA ILE A 144 6.90 -14.13 7.43
C ILE A 144 5.94 -15.13 6.80
N ALA A 145 5.78 -16.30 7.43
CA ALA A 145 4.80 -17.29 6.98
C ALA A 145 3.37 -16.78 7.17
N ARG A 146 2.56 -16.92 6.11
CA ARG A 146 1.22 -16.36 6.03
C ARG A 146 0.21 -17.25 6.74
N ALA A 147 -0.68 -16.63 7.50
CA ALA A 147 -1.76 -17.28 8.22
C ALA A 147 -3.04 -17.40 7.36
N GLN A 148 -4.00 -18.16 7.87
CA GLN A 148 -5.30 -18.39 7.25
C GLN A 148 -6.41 -18.38 8.31
N LEU A 149 -7.59 -17.85 7.95
CA LEU A 149 -8.77 -17.74 8.83
C LEU A 149 -10.05 -18.16 8.10
N GLY A 150 -10.81 -19.09 8.68
CA GLY A 150 -12.08 -19.63 8.17
C GLY A 150 -12.95 -20.14 9.32
N ASP A 151 -14.10 -20.78 9.08
CA ASP A 151 -14.20 -21.99 8.25
C ASP A 151 -15.60 -22.17 7.63
N TYR A 152 -16.69 -22.08 8.42
CA TYR A 152 -17.98 -22.64 8.04
C TYR A 152 -19.20 -21.81 8.47
N VAL A 153 -20.22 -21.77 7.62
CA VAL A 153 -21.52 -21.16 7.90
C VAL A 153 -22.60 -22.20 7.70
N TRP A 154 -23.42 -22.45 8.73
CA TRP A 154 -24.39 -23.55 8.73
C TRP A 154 -25.79 -23.14 9.12
N TYR A 155 -26.74 -23.98 8.73
CA TYR A 155 -28.12 -23.89 9.17
C TYR A 155 -28.28 -24.62 10.50
N ASP A 156 -28.33 -23.87 11.59
CA ASP A 156 -28.58 -24.36 12.94
C ASP A 156 -30.08 -24.63 13.08
N LYS A 157 -30.46 -25.89 12.87
CA LYS A 157 -31.85 -26.29 12.71
C LYS A 157 -32.55 -26.42 14.05
N ASP A 158 -31.82 -26.84 15.08
CA ASP A 158 -32.37 -27.03 16.42
C ASP A 158 -32.11 -25.85 17.36
N ALA A 159 -31.42 -24.82 16.86
CA ALA A 159 -31.12 -23.55 17.52
C ALA A 159 -30.27 -23.72 18.79
N ASN A 160 -29.39 -24.74 18.82
CA ASN A 160 -28.57 -25.02 19.98
C ASN A 160 -27.21 -24.31 19.99
N GLY A 161 -26.83 -23.65 18.88
CA GLY A 161 -25.60 -22.88 18.74
C GLY A 161 -24.35 -23.69 18.44
N THR A 162 -24.49 -24.99 18.19
CA THR A 162 -23.39 -25.93 17.90
C THR A 162 -23.63 -26.64 16.57
N GLN A 163 -22.57 -26.93 15.84
CA GLN A 163 -22.65 -27.68 14.59
C GLN A 163 -22.98 -29.13 14.88
N ASN A 164 -24.05 -29.65 14.28
CA ASN A 164 -24.45 -31.04 14.45
C ASN A 164 -24.50 -31.83 13.14
N ALA A 165 -24.41 -33.15 13.28
CA ALA A 165 -24.53 -34.06 12.15
C ALA A 165 -25.89 -33.88 11.45
N GLY A 166 -25.85 -33.62 10.15
CA GLY A 166 -27.05 -33.40 9.33
C GLY A 166 -27.45 -31.94 9.17
N GLU A 167 -26.79 -31.02 9.88
CA GLU A 167 -26.91 -29.59 9.63
C GLU A 167 -26.09 -29.18 8.42
N ARG A 168 -26.74 -28.48 7.49
CA ARG A 168 -26.16 -28.21 6.17
C ARG A 168 -25.54 -26.83 6.13
N GLY A 169 -24.42 -26.71 5.43
CA GLY A 169 -23.79 -25.43 5.17
C GLY A 169 -24.59 -24.54 4.23
N ILE A 170 -24.40 -23.23 4.39
CA ILE A 170 -25.11 -22.18 3.66
C ILE A 170 -24.12 -21.43 2.77
N ASN A 171 -24.24 -21.61 1.46
CA ASN A 171 -23.52 -20.79 0.47
C ASN A 171 -24.16 -19.42 0.29
N GLY A 172 -23.40 -18.47 -0.24
CA GLY A 172 -23.91 -17.14 -0.60
C GLY A 172 -23.88 -16.14 0.55
N VAL A 173 -23.42 -16.54 1.75
CA VAL A 173 -23.26 -15.64 2.89
C VAL A 173 -22.01 -14.80 2.69
N ARG A 174 -22.15 -13.48 2.71
CA ARG A 174 -21.01 -12.56 2.62
C ARG A 174 -20.29 -12.53 3.98
N VAL A 175 -18.97 -12.64 3.93
CA VAL A 175 -18.09 -12.61 5.09
C VAL A 175 -17.01 -11.55 4.87
N GLU A 176 -16.84 -10.66 5.83
CA GLU A 176 -15.96 -9.49 5.80
C GLU A 176 -14.84 -9.67 6.84
N LEU A 177 -13.60 -9.38 6.47
CA LEU A 177 -12.43 -9.43 7.37
C LEU A 177 -11.97 -8.01 7.70
N TYR A 178 -11.78 -7.74 8.97
CA TYR A 178 -11.29 -6.46 9.48
C TYR A 178 -9.98 -6.63 10.21
N ASP A 179 -9.11 -5.63 10.13
CA ASP A 179 -7.92 -5.54 10.99
C ASP A 179 -8.26 -5.02 12.41
N ALA A 180 -7.25 -4.97 13.27
CA ALA A 180 -7.36 -4.45 14.63
C ALA A 180 -7.76 -2.97 14.72
N GLN A 181 -7.64 -2.19 13.63
CA GLN A 181 -8.09 -0.80 13.56
C GLN A 181 -9.53 -0.67 13.04
N GLY A 182 -10.18 -1.79 12.72
CA GLY A 182 -11.53 -1.82 12.16
C GLY A 182 -11.57 -1.45 10.67
N GLN A 183 -10.44 -1.49 9.96
CA GLN A 183 -10.41 -1.31 8.52
C GLN A 183 -10.82 -2.62 7.83
N LEU A 184 -11.74 -2.53 6.87
CA LEU A 184 -12.10 -3.67 6.02
C LEU A 184 -10.91 -4.04 5.12
N LEU A 185 -10.42 -5.27 5.25
CA LEU A 185 -9.31 -5.81 4.47
C LEU A 185 -9.76 -6.62 3.25
N ASP A 186 -10.71 -7.53 3.45
CA ASP A 186 -11.20 -8.41 2.38
C ASP A 186 -12.67 -8.79 2.58
N THR A 187 -13.29 -9.29 1.51
CA THR A 187 -14.66 -9.80 1.52
C THR A 187 -14.74 -11.06 0.67
N VAL A 188 -15.24 -12.13 1.27
CA VAL A 188 -15.51 -13.41 0.61
C VAL A 188 -16.99 -13.76 0.70
N VAL A 189 -17.38 -14.80 -0.02
CA VAL A 189 -18.74 -15.35 0.03
C VAL A 189 -18.62 -16.85 0.24
N THR A 190 -19.42 -17.41 1.13
CA THR A 190 -19.41 -18.85 1.39
C THR A 190 -19.78 -19.64 0.15
N ALA A 191 -19.07 -20.75 -0.06
CA ALA A 191 -19.20 -21.59 -1.25
C ALA A 191 -18.98 -23.08 -0.90
N ASP A 192 -19.01 -23.93 -1.92
CA ASP A 192 -18.64 -25.33 -1.76
C ASP A 192 -17.13 -25.45 -1.51
N ASP A 193 -16.72 -26.32 -0.59
CA ASP A 193 -15.33 -26.71 -0.39
C ASP A 193 -14.84 -27.60 -1.55
N ALA A 194 -13.57 -28.03 -1.49
CA ALA A 194 -12.97 -28.90 -2.50
C ALA A 194 -13.64 -30.29 -2.61
N ALA A 195 -14.40 -30.72 -1.60
CA ALA A 195 -15.15 -31.96 -1.58
C ALA A 195 -16.62 -31.78 -2.01
N GLY A 196 -17.07 -30.56 -2.30
CA GLY A 196 -18.44 -30.24 -2.67
C GLY A 196 -19.38 -30.01 -1.48
N ASN A 197 -18.86 -29.91 -0.25
CA ASN A 197 -19.64 -29.55 0.92
C ASN A 197 -19.88 -28.05 0.93
N ARG A 198 -21.12 -27.63 1.14
CA ARG A 198 -21.54 -26.21 1.12
C ARG A 198 -21.10 -25.49 2.37
N GLY A 199 -20.99 -24.17 2.36
CA GLY A 199 -20.96 -23.31 3.54
C GLY A 199 -19.59 -22.78 3.92
N TYR A 200 -18.56 -23.06 3.15
CA TYR A 200 -17.19 -22.78 3.54
C TYR A 200 -16.69 -21.43 3.05
N TYR A 201 -15.86 -20.78 3.84
CA TYR A 201 -15.13 -19.58 3.45
C TYR A 201 -13.69 -19.64 3.95
N LEU A 202 -12.83 -18.83 3.33
CA LEU A 202 -11.43 -18.77 3.70
C LEU A 202 -10.85 -17.40 3.36
N PHE A 203 -10.24 -16.76 4.35
CA PHE A 203 -9.26 -15.70 4.16
C PHE A 203 -7.87 -16.35 4.20
N ASP A 204 -7.13 -16.23 3.10
CA ASP A 204 -5.77 -16.70 2.96
C ASP A 204 -4.78 -15.52 2.89
N ASP A 205 -3.48 -15.84 2.91
CA ASP A 205 -2.39 -14.86 2.75
C ASP A 205 -2.34 -13.74 3.82
N LEU A 206 -2.79 -14.05 5.04
CA LEU A 206 -2.82 -13.08 6.14
C LEU A 206 -1.44 -12.93 6.79
N LEU A 207 -1.08 -11.71 7.15
CA LEU A 207 0.04 -11.51 8.08
C LEU A 207 -0.37 -11.96 9.49
N PRO A 208 0.58 -12.33 10.36
CA PRO A 208 0.31 -12.44 11.79
C PRO A 208 -0.26 -11.13 12.33
N GLY A 209 -1.23 -11.22 13.21
CA GLY A 209 -1.92 -10.05 13.75
C GLY A 209 -3.31 -10.36 14.28
N GLU A 210 -3.98 -9.32 14.75
CA GLU A 210 -5.34 -9.40 15.26
C GLU A 210 -6.34 -9.04 14.15
N TYR A 211 -7.37 -9.87 14.02
CA TYR A 211 -8.42 -9.74 13.02
C TYR A 211 -9.79 -9.92 13.64
N THR A 212 -10.82 -9.33 13.02
CA THR A 212 -12.22 -9.63 13.35
C THR A 212 -12.96 -10.04 12.09
N VAL A 213 -13.80 -11.06 12.18
CA VAL A 213 -14.65 -11.53 11.07
C VAL A 213 -16.07 -11.03 11.29
N LYS A 214 -16.70 -10.56 10.22
CA LYS A 214 -18.11 -10.18 10.23
C LYS A 214 -18.89 -10.96 9.19
N PHE A 215 -19.94 -11.63 9.66
CA PHE A 215 -20.89 -12.30 8.82
C PHE A 215 -22.04 -11.35 8.49
N VAL A 216 -22.34 -11.17 7.21
CA VAL A 216 -23.50 -10.37 6.79
C VAL A 216 -24.73 -11.26 6.83
N ARG A 217 -25.62 -10.98 7.77
CA ARG A 217 -26.85 -11.72 7.99
C ARG A 217 -27.71 -11.78 6.73
N PRO A 218 -28.03 -12.99 6.21
CA PRO A 218 -28.99 -13.13 5.12
C PRO A 218 -30.40 -12.68 5.52
N GLY A 219 -31.18 -12.17 4.57
CA GLY A 219 -32.59 -11.85 4.81
C GLY A 219 -33.38 -13.09 5.23
N GLY A 220 -34.32 -12.93 6.17
CA GLY A 220 -35.10 -14.05 6.68
C GLY A 220 -34.38 -14.97 7.68
N MET A 221 -33.14 -14.63 8.07
CA MET A 221 -32.36 -15.40 9.03
C MET A 221 -31.87 -14.54 10.18
N LYS A 222 -31.50 -15.19 11.28
CA LYS A 222 -30.81 -14.60 12.43
C LYS A 222 -29.67 -15.51 12.90
N PHE A 223 -28.69 -14.89 13.56
CA PHE A 223 -27.60 -15.63 14.19
C PHE A 223 -28.12 -16.47 15.35
N THR A 224 -27.53 -17.65 15.51
CA THR A 224 -27.78 -18.52 16.67
C THR A 224 -27.04 -18.03 17.93
N THR A 225 -27.15 -18.79 19.01
CA THR A 225 -26.42 -18.54 20.26
C THR A 225 -24.92 -18.68 20.02
N ARG A 226 -24.18 -17.59 20.25
CA ARG A 226 -22.72 -17.62 20.17
C ARG A 226 -22.10 -18.36 21.35
N LEU A 227 -20.94 -18.97 21.12
CA LEU A 227 -20.10 -19.65 22.11
C LEU A 227 -20.86 -20.70 22.92
N ALA A 228 -21.76 -21.43 22.25
CA ALA A 228 -22.52 -22.50 22.89
C ALA A 228 -21.63 -23.71 23.20
N GLY A 229 -21.87 -24.34 24.36
CA GLY A 229 -21.06 -25.48 24.82
C GLY A 229 -19.62 -25.10 25.19
N ASP A 230 -18.73 -26.09 25.20
CA ASP A 230 -17.30 -25.92 25.56
C ASP A 230 -16.34 -26.14 24.37
N ASP A 231 -16.83 -26.68 23.25
CA ASP A 231 -16.03 -26.99 22.07
C ASP A 231 -16.05 -25.82 21.08
N ARG A 232 -14.91 -25.12 20.99
CA ARG A 232 -14.70 -23.96 20.12
C ARG A 232 -14.55 -24.33 18.64
N THR A 233 -14.47 -25.61 18.30
CA THR A 233 -14.33 -26.06 16.90
C THR A 233 -15.67 -26.24 16.19
N VAL A 234 -16.77 -26.12 16.93
CA VAL A 234 -18.12 -26.39 16.44
C VAL A 234 -19.15 -25.38 16.96
N ASP A 235 -18.75 -24.34 17.67
CA ASP A 235 -19.67 -23.31 18.14
C ASP A 235 -19.83 -22.17 17.13
N SER A 236 -20.79 -21.28 17.38
CA SER A 236 -20.97 -20.07 16.58
C SER A 236 -20.21 -18.91 17.22
N ASN A 237 -19.48 -18.10 16.46
CA ASN A 237 -18.64 -17.03 17.04
C ASN A 237 -19.24 -15.64 16.89
N ALA A 238 -20.19 -15.45 15.96
CA ALA A 238 -20.76 -14.14 15.68
C ALA A 238 -21.76 -13.68 16.76
N ASP A 239 -21.67 -12.42 17.16
CA ASP A 239 -22.69 -11.75 17.98
C ASP A 239 -23.93 -11.34 17.17
N GLY A 240 -24.89 -10.67 17.82
CA GLY A 240 -26.13 -10.22 17.16
C GLY A 240 -25.93 -9.22 16.01
N SER A 241 -24.77 -8.56 15.96
CA SER A 241 -24.37 -7.66 14.87
C SER A 241 -23.56 -8.36 13.76
N GLY A 242 -23.22 -9.64 13.97
CA GLY A 242 -22.52 -10.48 13.03
C GLY A 242 -21.00 -10.52 13.21
N PHE A 243 -20.44 -9.83 14.21
CA PHE A 243 -19.00 -9.80 14.46
C PHE A 243 -18.55 -10.94 15.37
N SER A 244 -17.41 -11.56 15.07
CA SER A 244 -16.68 -12.44 15.98
C SER A 244 -16.02 -11.65 17.10
N GLU A 245 -15.51 -12.34 18.13
CA GLU A 245 -14.47 -11.77 18.98
C GLU A 245 -13.16 -11.59 18.17
N PRO A 246 -12.23 -10.70 18.61
CA PRO A 246 -10.93 -10.56 17.96
C PRO A 246 -10.13 -11.88 17.99
N VAL A 247 -9.51 -12.20 16.86
CA VAL A 247 -8.73 -13.42 16.64
C VAL A 247 -7.28 -13.02 16.41
N ASN A 248 -6.38 -13.51 17.26
CA ASN A 248 -4.95 -13.30 17.11
C ASN A 248 -4.34 -14.47 16.32
N LEU A 249 -3.82 -14.18 15.13
CA LEU A 249 -3.15 -15.16 14.27
C LEU A 249 -1.63 -15.08 14.42
N GLY A 250 -1.01 -16.22 14.70
CA GLY A 250 0.43 -16.42 14.65
C GLY A 250 0.97 -16.67 13.23
N GLU A 251 2.30 -16.69 13.12
CA GLU A 251 3.01 -17.00 11.88
C GLU A 251 2.66 -18.41 11.35
N GLY A 252 2.17 -18.47 10.11
CA GLY A 252 1.75 -19.71 9.45
C GLY A 252 0.49 -20.37 10.03
N GLU A 253 -0.21 -19.73 10.98
CA GLU A 253 -1.37 -20.31 11.65
C GLU A 253 -2.51 -20.61 10.67
N ARG A 254 -3.18 -21.76 10.86
CA ARG A 254 -4.39 -22.12 10.14
C ARG A 254 -5.54 -22.23 11.11
N ASN A 255 -6.25 -21.13 11.30
CA ASN A 255 -7.42 -21.08 12.15
C ASN A 255 -8.68 -21.42 11.32
N ARG A 256 -9.45 -22.39 11.81
CA ARG A 256 -10.67 -22.93 11.20
C ARG A 256 -11.82 -23.00 12.21
N THR A 257 -11.78 -22.14 13.23
CA THR A 257 -12.72 -22.18 14.35
C THR A 257 -13.60 -20.94 14.39
N ILE A 258 -13.65 -20.16 13.31
CA ILE A 258 -14.54 -19.00 13.21
C ILE A 258 -15.68 -19.38 12.30
N ASP A 259 -16.80 -19.70 12.92
CA ASP A 259 -17.98 -20.23 12.28
C ASP A 259 -19.21 -19.42 12.67
N VAL A 260 -20.28 -19.54 11.87
CA VAL A 260 -21.57 -18.96 12.26
C VAL A 260 -22.75 -19.85 11.95
N GLY A 261 -23.57 -20.07 12.98
CA GLY A 261 -24.86 -20.75 12.86
C GLY A 261 -25.96 -19.74 12.57
N LEU A 262 -26.79 -20.06 11.58
CA LEU A 262 -27.95 -19.27 11.20
C LEU A 262 -29.21 -20.10 11.35
N LEU A 263 -30.26 -19.48 11.89
CA LEU A 263 -31.60 -20.05 11.88
C LEU A 263 -32.59 -19.11 11.19
N ILE A 264 -33.72 -19.66 10.74
CA ILE A 264 -34.80 -18.87 10.14
C ILE A 264 -35.33 -17.90 11.21
N ASP A 265 -35.50 -16.63 10.84
CA ASP A 265 -36.18 -15.65 11.67
C ASP A 265 -37.69 -15.73 11.39
N PRO A 266 -38.52 -16.30 12.31
CA PRO A 266 -39.96 -16.42 12.10
C PRO A 266 -40.68 -15.07 12.14
N HIS A 267 -39.98 -13.99 12.50
CA HIS A 267 -40.49 -12.63 12.52
C HIS A 267 -39.89 -11.74 11.43
N ALA A 268 -39.11 -12.31 10.50
CA ALA A 268 -38.69 -11.56 9.34
C ALA A 268 -39.92 -11.10 8.55
N PRO A 269 -39.99 -9.82 8.15
CA PRO A 269 -41.05 -9.39 7.25
C PRO A 269 -40.97 -10.25 5.99
N GLU A 270 -42.07 -10.89 5.59
CA GLU A 270 -42.12 -11.55 4.29
C GLU A 270 -41.71 -10.53 3.22
N PRO A 271 -40.90 -10.93 2.21
CA PRO A 271 -40.60 -10.02 1.12
C PRO A 271 -41.93 -9.53 0.58
N LEU A 272 -42.13 -8.20 0.54
CA LEU A 272 -43.40 -7.59 0.16
C LEU A 272 -43.90 -8.25 -1.13
N GLU A 273 -44.87 -9.16 -1.00
CA GLU A 273 -45.66 -9.59 -2.14
C GLU A 273 -46.45 -8.36 -2.54
N ILE A 274 -45.94 -7.59 -3.49
CA ILE A 274 -46.76 -6.61 -4.19
C ILE A 274 -47.89 -7.45 -4.80
N PRO A 275 -49.16 -7.24 -4.41
CA PRO A 275 -50.26 -7.99 -4.99
C PRO A 275 -50.21 -7.78 -6.50
N LEU A 276 -50.22 -8.86 -7.29
CA LEU A 276 -50.26 -8.80 -8.76
C LEU A 276 -51.41 -7.94 -9.30
N GLU A 277 -52.43 -7.68 -8.47
CA GLU A 277 -53.57 -6.81 -8.80
C GLU A 277 -53.20 -5.31 -8.90
N GLU A 278 -52.09 -4.85 -8.30
CA GLU A 278 -51.67 -3.44 -8.38
C GLU A 278 -50.82 -3.13 -9.64
N LEU A 279 -50.50 -4.15 -10.45
CA LEU A 279 -49.88 -4.00 -11.78
C LEU A 279 -50.89 -4.08 -12.95
N GLU A 280 -52.17 -4.38 -12.69
CA GLU A 280 -53.22 -4.42 -13.71
C GLU A 280 -54.15 -3.19 -13.67
N GLY A 281 -53.56 -2.00 -13.70
CA GLY A 281 -54.29 -0.81 -14.17
C GLY A 281 -54.59 -0.93 -15.67
N PRO A 282 -55.72 -0.40 -16.18
CA PRO A 282 -56.09 -0.57 -17.58
C PRO A 282 -55.01 0.00 -18.50
N LEU A 283 -54.38 -0.89 -19.28
CA LEU A 283 -53.48 -0.51 -20.37
C LEU A 283 -54.27 0.29 -21.41
N THR A 284 -54.14 1.61 -21.40
CA THR A 284 -54.53 2.41 -22.55
C THR A 284 -53.50 2.16 -23.66
N PRO A 285 -53.91 1.90 -24.91
CA PRO A 285 -52.95 1.75 -26.00
C PRO A 285 -52.25 3.10 -26.25
N GLY A 286 -51.02 3.25 -25.75
CA GLY A 286 -50.11 4.34 -26.14
C GLY A 286 -49.63 5.31 -25.05
N GLY A 287 -49.75 5.02 -23.76
CA GLY A 287 -49.22 5.88 -22.69
C GLY A 287 -47.99 5.29 -21.98
N ILE A 288 -46.91 6.06 -21.88
CA ILE A 288 -45.77 5.79 -20.97
C ILE A 288 -46.29 5.82 -19.52
N PRO A 289 -45.93 4.88 -18.63
CA PRO A 289 -46.32 4.95 -17.23
C PRO A 289 -45.66 6.17 -16.57
N THR A 290 -46.45 7.12 -16.09
CA THR A 290 -46.01 8.18 -15.19
C THR A 290 -45.94 7.63 -13.76
N ILE A 291 -44.75 7.66 -13.17
CA ILE A 291 -44.51 7.43 -11.74
C ILE A 291 -45.28 8.52 -10.95
N PRO A 292 -45.98 8.22 -9.85
CA PRO A 292 -46.57 9.25 -8.99
C PRO A 292 -45.45 10.10 -8.39
N GLU A 293 -45.56 11.43 -8.53
CA GLU A 293 -44.69 12.37 -7.83
C GLU A 293 -44.87 12.21 -6.31
N ASP A 294 -43.73 12.09 -5.63
CA ASP A 294 -43.56 12.10 -4.17
C ASP A 294 -44.22 13.34 -3.56
N PRO A 295 -44.91 13.27 -2.40
CA PRO A 295 -45.42 14.48 -1.75
C PRO A 295 -44.24 15.28 -1.20
N GLU A 296 -44.18 16.56 -1.57
CA GLU A 296 -43.18 17.56 -1.17
C GLU A 296 -42.58 17.34 0.24
N GLU A 297 -41.25 17.21 0.31
CA GLU A 297 -40.49 17.34 1.54
C GLU A 297 -40.74 18.73 2.18
N PRO A 298 -40.97 18.83 3.50
CA PRO A 298 -41.07 20.11 4.17
C PRO A 298 -39.70 20.82 4.18
N SER A 299 -39.71 22.04 3.65
CA SER A 299 -38.61 23.00 3.65
C SER A 299 -37.86 23.11 4.99
N THR A 300 -36.53 23.07 4.91
CA THR A 300 -35.57 23.34 6.01
C THR A 300 -35.86 24.65 6.76
N PRO A 301 -35.62 24.74 8.07
CA PRO A 301 -35.83 25.97 8.82
C PRO A 301 -34.75 27.02 8.51
N VAL A 302 -35.19 28.26 8.31
CA VAL A 302 -34.35 29.45 8.14
C VAL A 302 -33.60 29.76 9.44
N THR A 303 -32.28 29.84 9.38
CA THR A 303 -31.42 30.33 10.47
C THR A 303 -31.43 31.88 10.49
N PRO A 304 -31.51 32.55 11.67
CA PRO A 304 -31.44 34.01 11.72
C PRO A 304 -30.00 34.52 11.47
N PRO A 305 -29.82 35.80 11.05
CA PRO A 305 -28.51 36.31 10.66
C PRO A 305 -27.62 36.60 11.87
N VAL A 306 -26.34 36.21 11.76
CA VAL A 306 -25.24 36.67 12.62
C VAL A 306 -24.64 37.95 12.01
N PRO A 307 -24.42 39.05 12.75
CA PRO A 307 -23.82 40.26 12.22
C PRO A 307 -22.28 40.25 12.31
N GLY A 308 -21.63 40.57 11.18
CA GLY A 308 -20.34 41.28 11.12
C GLY A 308 -19.07 40.43 11.10
N GLU A 309 -18.46 40.28 9.92
CA GLU A 309 -16.99 40.19 9.81
C GLU A 309 -16.52 40.65 8.41
N GLU A 310 -15.34 41.25 8.40
CA GLU A 310 -14.85 42.21 7.40
C GLU A 310 -14.37 41.56 6.08
N THR A 311 -14.51 42.30 4.98
CA THR A 311 -14.07 41.92 3.63
C THR A 311 -12.55 41.91 3.46
N PRO A 312 -11.93 40.92 2.78
CA PRO A 312 -10.56 41.07 2.32
C PRO A 312 -10.51 41.86 1.00
N VAL A 313 -9.68 42.89 1.00
CA VAL A 313 -9.39 43.80 -0.11
C VAL A 313 -8.47 43.09 -1.13
N SER A 314 -8.77 43.22 -2.42
CA SER A 314 -7.89 42.76 -3.52
C SER A 314 -6.62 43.62 -3.62
N PRO A 315 -5.42 43.05 -3.87
CA PRO A 315 -4.23 43.85 -4.11
C PRO A 315 -4.25 44.51 -5.50
N PRO A 316 -3.66 45.71 -5.66
CA PRO A 316 -3.75 46.49 -6.89
C PRO A 316 -2.74 46.05 -7.95
N SER A 317 -3.16 46.15 -9.21
CA SER A 317 -2.31 46.16 -10.40
C SER A 317 -1.58 47.50 -10.56
N THR A 318 -0.26 47.47 -10.75
CA THR A 318 0.61 48.65 -11.03
C THR A 318 1.39 48.45 -12.34
N PRO A 319 1.94 49.52 -12.96
CA PRO A 319 1.60 49.87 -14.34
C PRO A 319 2.77 49.70 -15.33
N ALA A 320 2.41 49.72 -16.61
CA ALA A 320 3.35 49.77 -17.73
C ALA A 320 4.03 51.13 -17.89
N SER A 321 5.30 51.15 -18.33
CA SER A 321 5.92 52.05 -19.34
C SER A 321 7.47 51.92 -19.33
N PRO A 322 8.22 52.31 -20.39
CA PRO A 322 7.84 52.56 -21.78
C PRO A 322 8.73 51.81 -22.81
N VAL A 323 8.28 51.88 -24.07
CA VAL A 323 8.93 51.42 -25.30
C VAL A 323 10.10 52.35 -25.68
N VAL A 324 11.24 51.76 -26.07
CA VAL A 324 12.25 52.41 -26.93
C VAL A 324 12.61 51.49 -28.08
N SER A 325 12.53 52.04 -29.28
CA SER A 325 12.70 51.46 -30.61
C SER A 325 14.16 51.29 -31.04
N ASN A 326 14.46 50.26 -31.84
CA ASN A 326 15.19 50.42 -33.12
C ASN A 326 15.12 49.17 -34.03
N PRO A 327 15.36 49.31 -35.36
CA PRO A 327 14.75 48.47 -36.40
C PRO A 327 15.71 47.49 -37.13
N LEU A 328 15.11 46.54 -37.89
CA LEU A 328 15.46 45.97 -39.23
C LEU A 328 16.96 45.72 -39.59
N GLN A 329 17.43 44.64 -40.25
CA GLN A 329 16.88 43.45 -40.91
C GLN A 329 18.07 42.62 -41.49
N GLY A 330 17.91 41.28 -41.68
CA GLY A 330 18.71 40.43 -42.58
C GLY A 330 19.79 39.56 -41.90
N GLN A 331 20.03 38.28 -42.22
CA GLN A 331 19.62 37.34 -43.27
C GLN A 331 19.88 35.89 -42.77
N LEU A 332 19.08 34.92 -43.21
CA LEU A 332 19.31 33.45 -43.14
C LEU A 332 19.95 33.00 -44.48
N PRO A 333 20.71 31.87 -44.62
CA PRO A 333 20.19 30.53 -44.28
C PRO A 333 21.18 29.40 -43.86
N LYS A 334 20.60 28.42 -43.13
CA LYS A 334 20.69 26.94 -43.22
C LYS A 334 21.94 26.27 -43.81
N THR A 335 22.61 25.43 -43.01
CA THR A 335 22.61 23.94 -43.04
C THR A 335 23.87 23.41 -42.32
N GLY A 336 23.75 22.42 -41.44
CA GLY A 336 24.90 21.69 -40.89
C GLY A 336 24.63 21.11 -39.50
N GLU A 337 24.75 19.80 -39.39
CA GLU A 337 24.52 18.92 -38.24
C GLU A 337 25.14 19.35 -36.90
N SER A 338 24.39 19.18 -35.80
CA SER A 338 24.74 18.33 -34.64
C SER A 338 23.75 18.52 -33.48
N ALA A 339 23.38 17.43 -32.80
CA ALA A 339 22.60 17.31 -31.55
C ALA A 339 23.13 18.21 -30.41
N PRO A 340 22.47 18.43 -29.23
CA PRO A 340 21.72 17.44 -28.41
C PRO A 340 20.56 17.99 -27.53
N VAL A 341 20.08 17.15 -26.60
CA VAL A 341 19.37 17.44 -25.33
C VAL A 341 17.83 17.31 -25.31
N LEU A 342 17.37 16.34 -24.52
CA LEU A 342 15.99 16.17 -24.02
C LEU A 342 15.58 17.31 -23.09
N PRO A 343 14.26 17.58 -22.97
CA PRO A 343 13.69 17.90 -21.67
C PRO A 343 12.72 16.82 -21.21
N TRP A 344 12.92 16.45 -19.95
CA TRP A 344 11.97 15.82 -19.06
C TRP A 344 10.56 16.39 -19.20
N VAL A 345 9.56 15.52 -19.19
CA VAL A 345 8.21 15.84 -18.71
C VAL A 345 7.90 14.90 -17.57
N GLY A 346 7.76 15.48 -16.39
CA GLY A 346 7.44 14.78 -15.15
C GLY A 346 5.99 14.33 -15.10
N SER A 347 5.82 13.25 -14.34
CA SER A 347 4.75 13.04 -13.36
C SER A 347 3.30 13.21 -13.81
N ALA A 348 2.72 12.12 -14.32
CA ALA A 348 1.30 11.81 -14.13
C ALA A 348 1.01 10.33 -14.42
N MET A 349 1.42 9.41 -13.53
CA MET A 349 0.79 8.07 -13.47
C MET A 349 1.13 7.33 -12.17
N MET A 350 0.52 7.75 -11.06
CA MET A 350 0.44 6.89 -9.86
C MET A 350 -0.94 7.01 -9.20
N LEU A 351 -1.97 6.75 -10.01
CA LEU A 351 -3.28 6.28 -9.55
C LEU A 351 -3.75 5.08 -10.40
N LEU A 352 -2.81 4.31 -10.97
CA LEU A 352 -3.11 3.14 -11.79
C LEU A 352 -2.52 1.82 -11.26
N ALA A 353 -1.71 1.85 -10.19
CA ALA A 353 -1.11 0.63 -9.63
C ALA A 353 -2.08 -0.15 -8.71
N ILE A 354 -3.07 0.52 -8.10
CA ILE A 354 -4.09 -0.16 -7.26
C ILE A 354 -5.22 -0.74 -8.11
N ALA A 355 -5.55 -0.12 -9.25
CA ALA A 355 -6.60 -0.59 -10.14
C ALA A 355 -6.20 -1.82 -10.99
N LEU A 356 -4.90 -2.00 -11.29
CA LEU A 356 -4.41 -3.16 -12.05
C LEU A 356 -4.30 -4.43 -11.20
N TRP A 357 -4.00 -4.32 -9.89
CA TRP A 357 -3.99 -5.46 -8.97
C TRP A 357 -5.40 -6.06 -8.72
N VAL A 358 -6.42 -5.19 -8.59
CA VAL A 358 -7.82 -5.63 -8.44
C VAL A 358 -8.36 -6.33 -9.70
N ARG A 359 -7.87 -5.95 -10.89
CA ARG A 359 -8.28 -6.55 -12.17
C ARG A 359 -7.63 -7.90 -12.41
N GLU A 360 -6.36 -8.06 -12.03
CA GLU A 360 -5.62 -9.31 -12.20
C GLU A 360 -6.07 -10.42 -11.22
N ARG A 361 -6.65 -10.05 -10.07
CA ARG A 361 -7.28 -10.98 -9.09
C ARG A 361 -8.61 -11.57 -9.59
N ARG A 362 -9.35 -10.89 -10.47
CA ARG A 362 -10.56 -11.44 -11.13
C ARG A 362 -10.23 -12.46 -12.23
N GLU A 363 -9.14 -12.28 -12.96
CA GLU A 363 -8.78 -13.15 -14.10
C GLU A 363 -8.17 -14.50 -13.66
N ARG A 364 -7.49 -14.55 -12.51
CA ARG A 364 -6.99 -15.82 -11.93
C ARG A 364 -8.10 -16.72 -11.39
N ARG A 365 -9.26 -16.16 -11.01
CA ARG A 365 -10.46 -16.93 -10.60
C ARG A 365 -11.21 -17.58 -11.76
N GLN A 366 -11.09 -17.08 -12.99
CA GLN A 366 -11.74 -17.70 -14.16
C GLN A 366 -10.92 -18.80 -14.84
N ARG A 367 -9.65 -19.00 -14.45
CA ARG A 367 -8.78 -20.06 -14.99
C ARG A 367 -8.67 -21.30 -14.10
N ARG A 368 -9.48 -21.39 -13.03
CA ARG A 368 -9.57 -22.56 -12.14
C ARG A 368 -11.02 -23.02 -11.88
N LEU A 369 -11.97 -22.56 -12.68
CA LEU A 369 -13.21 -23.28 -13.00
C LEU A 369 -12.93 -24.14 -14.23
#